data_AF-A0A954S7A2-F1
#
_entry.id   AF-A0A954S7A2-F1
#
_cell.length_a   1.000
_cell.length_b   1.000
_cell.length_c   1.000
_cell.angle_alpha   90.00
_cell.angle_beta   90.00
_cell.angle_gamma   90.00
#
_symmetry.space_group_name_H-M   'P 1'
#
loop_
_entity.id
_entity.type
_entity.pdbx_description
1 polymer ?
#
loop_
_entity_poly.entity_id
_entity_poly.type
_entity_poly.pdbx_seq_one_letter_code
_entity_poly.pdbx_strand_id
1 'polypeptide(L)'
;MNCSHPLRNKDRSGFTLVELVIVVLVLGIITAVAAPRMFDTAGDARISATRQSLGVLRSAIELSRAQNGAYPADPLQTTLLPFLQGSFPAPQVGTNADDATVLASAADPLVAVTAGGEGWIYNPTTGEIRVNTTDATEFAW
;
A
#
# COMPACT_ATOMS: atom_id res chain seq x y z
N MET A 1 12.51 63.86 -49.23
CA MET A 1 13.18 63.07 -48.18
C MET A 1 12.52 61.69 -48.14
N ASN A 2 13.23 60.62 -48.48
CA ASN A 2 12.68 59.26 -48.44
C ASN A 2 13.54 58.44 -47.48
N CYS A 3 12.98 58.06 -46.32
CA CYS A 3 13.67 57.26 -45.32
C CYS A 3 13.33 55.78 -45.57
N SER A 4 14.34 55.00 -45.96
CA SER A 4 14.24 53.55 -46.11
C SER A 4 14.46 52.87 -44.74
N HIS A 5 13.40 52.25 -44.22
CA HIS A 5 13.47 51.39 -43.04
C HIS A 5 13.54 49.92 -43.49
N PRO A 6 14.64 49.18 -43.21
CA PRO A 6 14.74 47.78 -43.61
C PRO A 6 13.98 46.90 -42.59
N LEU A 7 12.97 46.17 -43.08
CA LEU A 7 12.26 45.16 -42.30
C LEU A 7 13.16 43.95 -42.07
N ARG A 8 13.48 43.71 -40.80
CA ARG A 8 14.29 42.59 -40.32
C ARG A 8 13.52 41.28 -40.48
N ASN A 9 13.97 40.45 -41.41
CA ASN A 9 13.43 39.10 -41.59
C ASN A 9 13.73 38.27 -40.33
N LYS A 10 12.70 37.60 -39.81
CA LYS A 10 12.78 36.82 -38.57
C LYS A 10 12.71 35.37 -38.99
N ASP A 11 13.84 34.68 -38.94
CA ASP A 11 13.98 33.29 -39.36
C ASP A 11 12.94 32.43 -38.63
N ARG A 12 11.95 31.94 -39.37
CA ARG A 12 11.00 30.95 -38.88
C ARG A 12 11.64 29.57 -39.06
N SER A 13 12.43 29.12 -38.08
CA SER A 13 12.84 27.72 -38.02
C SER A 13 11.63 26.88 -37.57
N GLY A 14 11.07 26.10 -38.50
CA GLY A 14 10.08 25.08 -38.18
C GLY A 14 10.76 23.80 -37.67
N PHE A 15 10.09 23.08 -36.77
CA PHE A 15 10.48 21.74 -36.36
C PHE A 15 10.57 20.81 -37.59
N THR A 16 11.62 19.98 -37.64
CA THR A 16 11.76 18.98 -38.70
C THR A 16 10.91 17.74 -38.36
N LEU A 17 10.40 17.05 -39.38
CA LEU A 17 9.66 15.79 -39.18
C LEU A 17 10.55 14.74 -38.49
N VAL A 18 11.84 14.72 -38.82
CA VAL A 18 12.84 13.82 -38.23
C VAL A 18 13.00 14.07 -36.73
N GLU A 19 12.97 15.34 -36.30
CA GLU A 19 13.08 15.72 -34.90
C GLU A 19 11.89 15.25 -34.05
N LEU A 20 10.68 15.27 -34.61
CA LEU A 20 9.52 14.68 -33.92
C LEU A 20 9.62 13.16 -33.85
N VAL A 21 10.07 12.51 -34.94
CA VAL A 21 10.20 11.04 -35.01
C VAL A 21 11.20 10.51 -33.99
N ILE A 22 12.38 11.13 -33.86
CA ILE A 22 13.37 10.68 -32.88
C ILE A 22 12.87 10.88 -31.44
N VAL A 23 12.11 11.93 -31.17
CA VAL A 23 11.55 12.18 -29.83
C VAL A 23 10.56 11.08 -29.45
N VAL A 24 9.57 10.77 -30.30
CA VAL A 24 8.59 9.73 -29.98
C VAL A 24 9.22 8.33 -29.96
N LEU A 25 10.28 8.09 -30.75
CA LEU A 25 11.06 6.85 -30.71
C LEU A 25 11.74 6.67 -29.35
N VAL A 26 12.44 7.70 -28.86
CA VAL A 26 13.12 7.66 -27.55
C VAL A 26 12.08 7.49 -26.44
N LEU A 27 10.96 8.25 -26.48
CA LEU A 27 9.86 8.10 -25.52
C LEU A 27 9.26 6.69 -25.55
N GLY A 28 9.16 6.05 -26.72
CA GLY A 28 8.70 4.66 -26.86
C GLY A 28 9.62 3.65 -26.19
N ILE A 29 10.95 3.77 -26.39
CA ILE A 29 11.94 2.85 -25.81
C ILE A 29 11.95 2.94 -24.28
N ILE A 30 11.99 4.16 -23.73
CA ILE A 30 11.99 4.33 -22.26
C ILE A 30 10.69 3.79 -21.64
N THR A 31 9.55 3.99 -22.29
CA THR A 31 8.24 3.54 -21.79
C THR A 31 8.15 2.01 -21.79
N ALA A 32 8.64 1.36 -22.84
CA ALA A 32 8.62 -0.11 -22.96
C ALA A 32 9.43 -0.80 -21.85
N VAL A 33 10.55 -0.19 -21.41
CA VAL A 33 11.42 -0.76 -20.37
C VAL A 33 10.96 -0.36 -18.96
N ALA A 34 10.46 0.86 -18.76
CA ALA A 34 10.08 1.37 -17.44
C ALA A 34 8.74 0.84 -16.92
N ALA A 35 7.76 0.62 -17.82
CA ALA A 35 6.40 0.23 -17.44
C ALA A 35 6.31 -1.05 -16.58
N PRO A 36 6.94 -2.20 -16.93
CA PRO A 36 6.73 -3.45 -16.17
C PRO A 36 7.27 -3.38 -14.74
N ARG A 37 8.40 -2.70 -14.51
CA ARG A 37 9.04 -2.62 -13.18
C ARG A 37 8.23 -1.82 -12.16
N MET A 38 7.45 -0.85 -12.63
CA MET A 38 6.66 0.02 -11.76
C MET A 38 5.47 -0.71 -11.12
N PHE A 39 4.87 -1.68 -11.84
CA PHE A 39 3.74 -2.45 -11.33
C PHE A 39 4.14 -3.44 -10.24
N ASP A 40 5.24 -4.16 -10.41
CA ASP A 40 5.74 -5.11 -9.40
C ASP A 40 6.14 -4.39 -8.09
N THR A 41 6.82 -3.25 -8.22
CA THR A 41 7.27 -2.45 -7.07
C THR A 41 6.09 -1.93 -6.23
N ALA A 42 4.98 -1.57 -6.87
CA ALA A 42 3.80 -1.08 -6.16
C ALA A 42 3.11 -2.17 -5.33
N GLY A 43 3.05 -3.41 -5.85
CA GLY A 43 2.54 -4.57 -5.10
C GLY A 43 3.42 -4.89 -3.89
N ASP A 44 4.73 -4.97 -4.09
CA ASP A 44 5.70 -5.22 -3.02
C ASP A 44 5.66 -4.16 -1.92
N ALA A 45 5.49 -2.89 -2.30
CA ALA A 45 5.35 -1.79 -1.35
C ALA A 45 4.12 -1.96 -0.44
N ARG A 46 2.98 -2.42 -0.98
CA ARG A 46 1.76 -2.67 -0.20
C ARG A 46 1.92 -3.86 0.75
N ILE A 47 2.56 -4.94 0.30
CA ILE A 47 2.88 -6.09 1.16
C ILE A 47 3.81 -5.65 2.28
N SER A 48 4.85 -4.88 1.97
CA SER A 48 5.79 -4.35 2.97
C SER A 48 5.10 -3.44 3.98
N ALA A 49 4.21 -2.55 3.52
CA ALA A 49 3.42 -1.69 4.40
C ALA A 49 2.53 -2.51 5.34
N THR A 50 1.87 -3.55 4.84
CA THR A 50 1.03 -4.44 5.66
C THR A 50 1.86 -5.21 6.69
N ARG A 51 3.05 -5.70 6.32
CA ARG A 51 3.98 -6.35 7.25
C ARG A 51 4.42 -5.40 8.36
N GLN A 52 4.69 -4.14 8.03
CA GLN A 52 5.01 -3.12 9.01
C GLN A 52 3.84 -2.88 9.97
N SER A 53 2.61 -2.70 9.44
CA SER A 53 1.39 -2.61 10.25
C SER A 53 1.23 -3.80 11.18
N LEU A 54 1.46 -5.02 10.68
CA LEU A 54 1.37 -6.22 11.50
C LEU A 54 2.44 -6.27 12.60
N GLY A 55 3.66 -5.85 12.32
CA GLY A 55 4.72 -5.72 13.32
C GLY A 55 4.37 -4.75 14.44
N VAL A 56 3.77 -3.61 14.10
CA VAL A 56 3.25 -2.64 15.07
C VAL A 56 2.15 -3.25 15.93
N LEU A 57 1.17 -3.93 15.32
CA LEU A 57 0.08 -4.56 16.04
C LEU A 57 0.55 -5.70 16.96
N ARG A 58 1.41 -6.60 16.46
CA ARG A 58 2.01 -7.69 17.27
C ARG A 58 2.77 -7.12 18.48
N SER A 59 3.54 -6.06 18.27
CA SER A 59 4.26 -5.39 19.37
C SER A 59 3.31 -4.79 20.41
N ALA A 60 2.22 -4.14 19.98
CA ALA A 60 1.21 -3.59 20.86
C ALA A 60 0.44 -4.68 21.64
N ILE A 61 0.13 -5.82 20.98
CA ILE A 61 -0.51 -6.98 21.60
C ILE A 61 0.39 -7.54 22.72
N GLU A 62 1.68 -7.78 22.43
CA GLU A 62 2.60 -8.30 23.43
C GLU A 62 2.84 -7.30 24.58
N LEU A 63 2.90 -6.00 24.29
CA LEU A 63 3.01 -4.97 25.32
C LEU A 63 1.76 -4.89 26.21
N SER A 64 0.57 -5.01 25.62
CA SER A 64 -0.69 -5.09 26.35
C SER A 64 -0.73 -6.34 27.23
N ARG A 65 -0.32 -7.49 26.70
CA ARG A 65 -0.22 -8.74 27.44
C ARG A 65 0.77 -8.68 28.58
N ALA A 66 1.93 -8.06 28.37
CA ALA A 66 2.93 -7.90 29.42
C ALA A 66 2.41 -7.05 30.60
N GLN A 67 1.55 -6.06 30.33
CA GLN A 67 0.96 -5.21 31.36
C GLN A 67 -0.26 -5.83 32.04
N ASN A 68 -1.11 -6.53 31.29
CA ASN A 68 -2.40 -7.04 31.77
C ASN A 68 -2.38 -8.53 32.16
N GLY A 69 -1.30 -9.25 31.84
CA GLY A 69 -1.14 -10.68 32.11
C GLY A 69 -1.91 -11.62 31.17
N ALA A 70 -2.69 -11.08 30.23
CA ALA A 70 -3.49 -11.83 29.27
C ALA A 70 -3.50 -11.14 27.91
N TYR A 71 -3.74 -11.90 26.83
CA TYR A 71 -3.95 -11.33 25.50
C TYR A 71 -5.15 -10.36 25.52
N PRO A 72 -5.09 -9.25 24.76
CA PRO A 72 -6.17 -8.27 24.74
C PRO A 72 -7.47 -8.92 24.24
N ALA A 73 -8.55 -8.65 24.96
CA ALA A 73 -9.88 -9.07 24.58
C ALA A 73 -10.43 -8.23 23.41
N ASP A 74 -11.50 -8.70 22.80
CA ASP A 74 -12.28 -7.92 21.84
C ASP A 74 -13.06 -6.79 22.57
N PRO A 75 -13.22 -5.58 21.99
CA PRO A 75 -12.71 -5.11 20.71
C PRO A 75 -11.22 -4.76 20.74
N LEU A 76 -10.45 -5.39 19.85
CA LEU A 76 -8.99 -5.21 19.80
C LEU A 76 -8.59 -3.75 19.53
N GLN A 77 -9.32 -3.09 18.63
CA GLN A 77 -8.98 -1.75 18.18
C GLN A 77 -8.95 -0.74 19.33
N THR A 78 -9.96 -0.75 20.20
CA THR A 78 -10.03 0.18 21.33
C THR A 78 -9.06 -0.22 22.44
N THR A 79 -8.91 -1.53 22.68
CA THR A 79 -8.02 -2.08 23.70
C THR A 79 -6.55 -1.73 23.43
N LEU A 80 -6.15 -1.66 22.15
CA LEU A 80 -4.76 -1.38 21.77
C LEU A 80 -4.42 0.11 21.63
N LEU A 81 -5.39 1.03 21.60
CA LEU A 81 -5.12 2.47 21.43
C LEU A 81 -4.03 3.02 22.36
N PRO A 82 -3.96 2.66 23.66
CA PRO A 82 -2.91 3.18 24.56
C PRO A 82 -1.50 2.71 24.21
N PHE A 83 -1.37 1.64 23.42
CA PHE A 83 -0.10 1.00 23.06
C PHE A 83 0.35 1.36 21.64
N LEU A 84 -0.43 2.17 20.91
CA LEU A 84 -0.15 2.58 19.54
C LEU A 84 0.25 4.06 19.49
N GLN A 85 1.19 4.38 18.60
CA GLN A 85 1.58 5.75 18.29
C GLN A 85 0.75 6.27 17.11
N GLY A 86 -0.57 6.39 17.30
CA GLY A 86 -1.49 6.89 16.28
C GLY A 86 -2.76 6.06 16.14
N SER A 87 -3.43 6.20 14.99
CA SER A 87 -4.62 5.42 14.65
C SER A 87 -4.29 3.94 14.44
N PHE A 88 -5.28 3.08 14.64
CA PHE A 88 -5.16 1.65 14.33
C PHE A 88 -4.82 1.46 12.83
N PRO A 89 -3.72 0.79 12.48
CA PRO A 89 -3.29 0.67 11.09
C PRO A 89 -4.18 -0.28 10.29
N ALA A 90 -4.49 0.09 9.05
CA ALA A 90 -5.17 -0.79 8.09
C ALA A 90 -4.16 -1.68 7.34
N PRO A 91 -4.55 -2.87 6.88
CA PRO A 91 -3.77 -3.62 5.91
C PRO A 91 -3.83 -2.92 4.55
N GLN A 92 -2.82 -3.10 3.72
CA GLN A 92 -2.76 -2.54 2.35
C GLN A 92 -2.98 -3.61 1.28
N VAL A 93 -3.26 -4.83 1.71
CA VAL A 93 -3.44 -6.05 0.90
C VAL A 93 -4.53 -6.92 1.52
N GLY A 94 -5.01 -7.91 0.77
CA GLY A 94 -6.11 -8.78 1.17
C GLY A 94 -7.47 -8.28 0.66
N THR A 95 -8.52 -9.04 0.97
CA THR A 95 -9.87 -8.84 0.42
C THR A 95 -10.47 -7.50 0.83
N ASN A 96 -10.20 -7.06 2.06
CA ASN A 96 -10.65 -5.79 2.61
C ASN A 96 -9.46 -4.87 2.92
N ALA A 97 -8.57 -4.71 1.94
CA ALA A 97 -7.48 -3.73 2.03
C ALA A 97 -8.04 -2.33 2.38
N ASP A 98 -7.24 -1.56 3.12
CA ASP A 98 -7.57 -0.23 3.65
C ASP A 98 -8.64 -0.20 4.76
N ASP A 99 -9.21 -1.34 5.14
CA ASP A 99 -10.12 -1.45 6.28
C ASP A 99 -9.37 -1.80 7.57
N ALA A 100 -9.39 -0.88 8.55
CA ALA A 100 -8.68 -1.05 9.82
C ALA A 100 -9.44 -1.90 10.86
N THR A 101 -10.66 -2.35 10.56
CA THR A 101 -11.48 -3.12 11.50
C THR A 101 -10.93 -4.54 11.71
N VAL A 102 -11.26 -5.11 12.87
CA VAL A 102 -10.73 -6.39 13.33
C VAL A 102 -11.89 -7.31 13.63
N LEU A 103 -11.87 -8.50 13.03
CA LEU A 103 -12.74 -9.60 13.40
C LEU A 103 -12.08 -10.45 14.48
N ALA A 104 -12.72 -10.59 15.64
CA ALA A 104 -12.30 -11.57 16.64
C ALA A 104 -12.75 -12.99 16.25
N SER A 105 -11.81 -13.93 16.26
CA SER A 105 -12.07 -15.34 15.97
C SER A 105 -11.27 -16.24 16.91
N ALA A 106 -11.92 -17.19 17.56
CA ALA A 106 -11.25 -18.18 18.40
C ALA A 106 -10.73 -19.40 17.61
N ALA A 107 -10.77 -19.37 16.27
CA ALA A 107 -10.28 -20.46 15.43
C ALA A 107 -8.74 -20.57 15.49
N ASP A 108 -8.25 -21.81 15.56
CA ASP A 108 -6.81 -22.13 15.53
C ASP A 108 -6.58 -23.27 14.50
N PRO A 109 -5.84 -23.03 13.40
CA PRO A 109 -5.27 -21.74 13.00
C PRO A 109 -6.36 -20.73 12.60
N LEU A 110 -6.03 -19.43 12.59
CA LEU A 110 -6.92 -18.41 12.05
C LEU A 110 -7.27 -18.70 10.57
N VAL A 111 -8.57 -18.71 10.26
CA VAL A 111 -9.13 -18.91 8.92
C VAL A 111 -9.85 -17.64 8.49
N ALA A 112 -9.65 -17.23 7.24
CA ALA A 112 -10.31 -16.07 6.69
C ALA A 112 -11.83 -16.18 6.70
N VAL A 113 -12.49 -15.05 6.94
CA VAL A 113 -13.95 -14.96 7.03
C VAL A 113 -14.44 -13.92 6.03
N THR A 114 -15.24 -14.38 5.06
CA THR A 114 -15.74 -13.55 3.96
C THR A 114 -16.91 -12.62 4.35
N ALA A 115 -17.45 -12.76 5.57
CA ALA A 115 -18.76 -12.19 5.90
C ALA A 115 -18.75 -10.77 6.51
N GLY A 116 -17.64 -10.27 7.04
CA GLY A 116 -17.67 -9.08 7.91
C GLY A 116 -16.98 -7.82 7.36
N GLY A 117 -16.34 -7.87 6.19
CA GLY A 117 -15.67 -6.69 5.62
C GLY A 117 -14.44 -6.21 6.39
N GLU A 118 -14.03 -6.91 7.46
CA GLU A 118 -12.88 -6.51 8.27
C GLU A 118 -11.58 -6.80 7.54
N GLY A 119 -10.59 -5.91 7.69
CA GLY A 119 -9.26 -6.10 7.12
C GLY A 119 -8.37 -7.03 7.93
N TRP A 120 -8.60 -7.13 9.24
CA TRP A 120 -7.83 -8.00 10.13
C TRP A 120 -8.68 -9.08 10.77
N ILE A 121 -8.05 -10.21 11.07
CA ILE A 121 -8.59 -11.26 11.92
C ILE A 121 -7.63 -11.51 13.08
N TYR A 122 -8.18 -11.61 14.30
CA TYR A 122 -7.42 -11.73 15.53
C TYR A 122 -7.97 -12.85 16.42
N ASN A 123 -7.08 -13.63 17.02
CA ASN A 123 -7.44 -14.65 18.00
C ASN A 123 -7.12 -14.17 19.43
N PRO A 124 -8.13 -13.89 20.27
CA PRO A 124 -7.91 -13.44 21.65
C PRO A 124 -7.37 -14.52 22.58
N THR A 125 -7.43 -15.79 22.19
CA THR A 125 -6.89 -16.91 22.97
C THR A 125 -5.42 -17.14 22.70
N THR A 126 -4.98 -17.04 21.44
CA THR A 126 -3.59 -17.30 21.04
C THR A 126 -2.76 -16.04 20.83
N GLY A 127 -3.39 -14.88 20.67
CA GLY A 127 -2.73 -13.62 20.31
C GLY A 127 -2.38 -13.49 18.83
N GLU A 128 -2.72 -14.49 18.00
CA GLU A 128 -2.46 -14.46 16.57
C GLU A 128 -3.26 -13.32 15.91
N ILE A 129 -2.61 -12.52 15.07
CA ILE A 129 -3.26 -11.52 14.23
C ILE A 129 -2.75 -11.64 12.80
N ARG A 130 -3.67 -11.58 11.83
CA ARG A 130 -3.41 -11.78 10.40
C ARG A 130 -4.38 -10.95 9.55
N VAL A 131 -4.03 -10.76 8.29
CA VAL A 131 -4.93 -10.15 7.30
C VAL A 131 -6.13 -11.08 7.09
N ASN A 132 -7.34 -10.54 7.08
CA ASN A 132 -8.54 -11.28 6.74
C ASN A 132 -8.65 -11.40 5.21
N THR A 133 -8.25 -12.54 4.66
CA THR A 133 -8.24 -12.76 3.21
C THR A 133 -8.35 -14.23 2.84
N THR A 134 -9.21 -14.53 1.87
CA THR A 134 -9.41 -15.89 1.35
C THR A 134 -8.23 -16.40 0.51
N ASP A 135 -7.33 -15.51 0.07
CA ASP A 135 -6.13 -15.86 -0.66
C ASP A 135 -5.02 -16.30 0.31
N ALA A 136 -5.15 -17.54 0.80
CA ALA A 136 -4.25 -18.14 1.79
C ALA A 136 -2.79 -18.26 1.33
N THR A 137 -2.52 -18.16 0.02
CA THR A 137 -1.18 -18.33 -0.57
C THR A 137 -0.33 -17.06 -0.56
N GLU A 138 -0.93 -15.88 -0.42
CA GLU A 138 -0.21 -14.61 -0.56
C GLU A 138 0.32 -14.05 0.78
N PHE A 139 -0.25 -14.52 1.92
CA PHE A 139 0.01 -13.91 3.23
C PHE A 139 0.35 -14.87 4.38
N ALA A 140 1.03 -15.98 4.07
CA ALA A 140 1.50 -16.97 5.06
C ALA A 140 2.78 -16.53 5.80
N TRP A 141 2.76 -15.38 6.46
CA TRP A 141 3.89 -14.78 7.22
C TRP A 141 3.47 -14.18 8.57
#